data_AF-A0A5M3YT10-F1
#
_entry.id   AF-A0A5M3YT10-F1
#
_cell.length_a   1.000
_cell.length_b   1.000
_cell.length_c   1.000
_cell.angle_alpha   90.00
_cell.angle_beta   90.00
_cell.angle_gamma   90.00
#
_symmetry.space_group_name_H-M   'P 1'
#
loop_
_entity.id
_entity.type
_entity.pdbx_description
1 polymer ?
#
loop_
_entity_poly.entity_id
_entity_poly.type
_entity_poly.pdbx_seq_one_letter_code
_entity_poly.pdbx_strand_id
1 'polypeptide(L)'
;MGCVRFQLASRNCLAFMSSVLAEDIYGVWTRCQSNTELLKVHPLYLLAFVYEQRYYRWADWAASLWNQVAEIETATNMTSPTWKREVELDRLRSLSTSGTLLNEVHATHVELSHSDTVLRFGLKMGRYCLDLVAEAENKRQDLGFDTLPVWYKSALEARFKYTLTQCESLSDKLLELKNRLSGQIEVSYNLIAQKNSLVNLAVAQKQANDSRTVKAIAVLTLICLPSTLVATLWAAGLFRLEGSKNWQVFIAVSLALTLVVLLCWRLYVLVSERWKESPDIDHLFIA
;
A
#
# COMPACT_ATOMS: atom_id res chain seq x y z
N MET A 1 -23.59 -14.54 20.11
CA MET A 1 -24.82 -13.72 20.05
C MET A 1 -25.39 -13.68 21.47
N GLY A 2 -25.31 -12.55 22.15
CA GLY A 2 -25.90 -12.37 23.48
C GLY A 2 -27.15 -11.50 23.37
N CYS A 3 -28.19 -11.83 24.10
CA CYS A 3 -29.42 -11.04 24.19
C CYS A 3 -29.62 -10.65 25.65
N VAL A 4 -29.85 -9.37 25.87
CA VAL A 4 -29.96 -8.80 27.21
C VAL A 4 -31.22 -7.97 27.30
N ARG A 5 -31.98 -8.21 28.38
CA ARG A 5 -33.27 -7.58 28.66
C ARG A 5 -33.12 -6.54 29.77
N PHE A 6 -33.53 -5.31 29.49
CA PHE A 6 -33.56 -4.22 30.47
C PHE A 6 -34.98 -3.77 30.77
N GLN A 7 -35.21 -3.33 32.01
CA GLN A 7 -36.44 -2.64 32.42
C GLN A 7 -36.07 -1.20 32.76
N LEU A 8 -36.53 -0.25 31.95
CA LEU A 8 -36.20 1.18 32.08
C LEU A 8 -37.20 1.90 33.01
N ALA A 9 -36.95 3.19 33.26
CA ALA A 9 -37.73 4.08 34.12
C ALA A 9 -39.26 3.94 33.99
N SER A 10 -39.78 3.83 32.75
CA SER A 10 -41.15 3.40 32.55
C SER A 10 -41.17 1.88 32.55
N ARG A 11 -42.01 1.27 33.41
CA ARG A 11 -42.22 -0.20 33.48
C ARG A 11 -42.67 -0.84 32.15
N ASN A 12 -42.74 -0.07 31.06
CA ASN A 12 -43.22 -0.43 29.73
C ASN A 12 -42.12 -0.45 28.67
N CYS A 13 -40.87 -0.08 28.97
CA CYS A 13 -39.80 -0.03 27.96
C CYS A 13 -38.82 -1.20 28.09
N LEU A 14 -38.67 -1.92 26.98
CA LEU A 14 -37.86 -3.13 26.83
C LEU A 14 -36.80 -2.88 25.76
N ALA A 15 -35.52 -2.92 26.14
CA ALA A 15 -34.43 -2.80 25.18
C ALA A 15 -33.83 -4.17 24.89
N PHE A 16 -33.63 -4.46 23.60
CA PHE A 16 -32.89 -5.62 23.11
C PHE A 16 -31.59 -5.15 22.48
N MET A 17 -30.48 -5.78 22.88
CA MET A 17 -29.17 -5.52 22.31
C MET A 17 -28.58 -6.80 21.74
N SER A 18 -27.95 -6.68 20.59
CA SER A 18 -27.19 -7.73 19.94
C SER A 18 -25.83 -7.18 19.51
N SER A 19 -24.79 -7.98 19.71
CA SER A 19 -23.43 -7.72 19.23
C SER A 19 -22.85 -9.04 18.73
N VAL A 20 -21.92 -8.91 17.79
CA VAL A 20 -21.10 -10.01 17.29
C VAL A 20 -20.21 -10.56 18.41
N LEU A 21 -19.64 -9.67 19.23
CA LEU A 21 -18.77 -10.01 20.34
C LEU A 21 -19.54 -10.09 21.67
N ALA A 22 -19.43 -11.22 22.37
CA ALA A 22 -20.10 -11.43 23.65
C ALA A 22 -19.59 -10.48 24.75
N GLU A 23 -18.31 -10.16 24.71
CA GLU A 23 -17.66 -9.24 25.65
C GLU A 23 -18.25 -7.83 25.61
N ASP A 24 -18.67 -7.35 24.44
CA ASP A 24 -19.25 -6.00 24.30
C ASP A 24 -20.59 -5.91 25.03
N ILE A 25 -21.42 -6.94 24.88
CA ILE A 25 -22.70 -7.05 25.57
C ILE A 25 -22.48 -7.19 27.07
N TYR A 26 -21.51 -8.02 27.48
CA TYR A 26 -21.19 -8.20 28.89
C TYR A 26 -20.70 -6.89 29.54
N GLY A 27 -19.88 -6.11 28.84
CA GLY A 27 -19.40 -4.80 29.30
C GLY A 27 -20.54 -3.80 29.50
N VAL A 28 -21.44 -3.68 28.51
CA VAL A 28 -22.63 -2.81 28.64
C VAL A 28 -23.54 -3.30 29.77
N TRP A 29 -23.79 -4.61 29.85
CA TRP A 29 -24.62 -5.21 30.89
C TRP A 29 -24.08 -4.92 32.30
N THR A 30 -22.79 -5.14 32.51
CA THR A 30 -22.13 -4.88 33.80
C THR A 30 -22.26 -3.41 34.19
N ARG A 31 -22.05 -2.47 33.25
CA ARG A 31 -22.24 -1.03 33.48
C ARG A 31 -23.68 -0.71 33.84
N CYS A 32 -24.65 -1.32 33.16
CA CYS A 32 -26.07 -1.13 33.44
C CYS A 32 -26.46 -1.65 34.83
N GLN A 33 -25.99 -2.84 35.21
CA GLN A 33 -26.25 -3.41 36.54
C GLN A 33 -25.70 -2.51 37.64
N SER A 34 -24.44 -2.07 37.51
CA SER A 34 -23.79 -1.18 38.48
C SER A 34 -24.44 0.21 38.58
N ASN A 35 -25.16 0.65 37.54
CA ASN A 35 -25.79 1.98 37.47
C ASN A 35 -27.30 1.91 37.29
N THR A 36 -27.95 0.90 37.89
CA THR A 36 -29.39 0.66 37.75
C THR A 36 -30.23 1.88 38.16
N GLU A 37 -29.78 2.65 39.16
CA GLU A 37 -30.49 3.86 39.60
C GLU A 37 -30.53 4.95 38.52
N LEU A 38 -29.48 5.10 37.70
CA LEU A 38 -29.46 6.07 36.61
C LEU A 38 -30.43 5.68 35.49
N LEU A 39 -30.57 4.38 35.20
CA LEU A 39 -31.53 3.87 34.20
C LEU A 39 -32.98 4.09 34.61
N LYS A 40 -33.26 4.15 35.92
CA LYS A 40 -34.58 4.51 36.46
C LYS A 40 -34.89 6.00 36.35
N VAL A 41 -33.86 6.85 36.24
CA VAL A 41 -34.02 8.31 36.11
C VAL A 41 -34.30 8.69 34.66
N HIS A 42 -33.50 8.19 33.71
CA HIS A 42 -33.66 8.53 32.30
C HIS A 42 -33.24 7.38 31.37
N PRO A 43 -34.04 7.02 30.35
CA PRO A 43 -33.71 5.90 29.45
C PRO A 43 -32.46 6.14 28.59
N LEU A 44 -32.12 7.40 28.31
CA LEU A 44 -30.92 7.74 27.52
C LEU A 44 -29.59 7.41 28.22
N TYR A 45 -29.58 7.12 29.54
CA TYR A 45 -28.39 6.58 30.19
C TYR A 45 -27.94 5.25 29.57
N LEU A 46 -28.88 4.46 29.02
CA LEU A 46 -28.53 3.25 28.27
C LEU A 46 -27.64 3.59 27.05
N LEU A 47 -28.02 4.62 26.28
CA LEU A 47 -27.22 5.06 25.13
C LEU A 47 -25.86 5.61 25.56
N ALA A 48 -25.80 6.31 26.70
CA ALA A 48 -24.52 6.76 27.26
C ALA A 48 -23.60 5.57 27.60
N PHE A 49 -24.12 4.52 28.25
CA PHE A 49 -23.33 3.32 28.57
C PHE A 49 -22.86 2.58 27.32
N VAL A 50 -23.71 2.47 26.29
CA VAL A 50 -23.33 1.87 25.02
C VAL A 50 -22.22 2.67 24.35
N TYR A 51 -22.36 4.00 24.31
CA TYR A 51 -21.38 4.88 23.68
C TYR A 51 -20.03 4.86 24.39
N GLU A 52 -20.03 4.92 25.72
CA GLU A 52 -18.84 4.77 26.55
C GLU A 52 -18.17 3.42 26.33
N GLN A 53 -18.92 2.32 26.38
CA GLN A 53 -18.36 0.97 26.16
C GLN A 53 -17.75 0.85 24.76
N ARG A 54 -18.39 1.46 23.77
CA ARG A 54 -17.89 1.45 22.40
C ARG A 54 -16.61 2.27 22.24
N TYR A 55 -16.49 3.39 22.95
CA TYR A 55 -15.26 4.19 22.96
C TYR A 55 -14.05 3.37 23.42
N TYR A 56 -14.15 2.58 24.49
CA TYR A 56 -13.02 1.74 24.94
C TYR A 56 -12.52 0.80 23.85
N ARG A 57 -13.43 0.18 23.10
CA ARG A 57 -13.04 -0.69 21.97
C ARG A 57 -12.35 0.08 20.85
N TRP A 58 -12.80 1.30 20.56
CA TRP A 58 -12.13 2.15 19.58
C TRP A 58 -10.75 2.58 20.06
N ALA A 59 -10.59 2.87 21.36
CA ALA A 59 -9.30 3.22 21.95
C ALA A 59 -8.32 2.04 21.90
N ASP A 60 -8.76 0.82 22.23
CA ASP A 60 -7.93 -0.39 22.14
C ASP A 60 -7.50 -0.68 20.69
N TRP A 61 -8.45 -0.57 19.75
CA TRP A 61 -8.15 -0.74 18.34
C TRP A 61 -7.16 0.32 17.82
N ALA A 62 -7.35 1.59 18.20
CA ALA A 62 -6.44 2.67 17.86
C ALA A 62 -5.04 2.47 18.46
N ALA A 63 -4.94 1.95 19.68
CA ALA A 63 -3.66 1.61 20.30
C ALA A 63 -2.95 0.48 19.54
N SER A 64 -3.70 -0.52 19.06
CA SER A 64 -3.16 -1.57 18.17
C SER A 64 -2.63 -0.98 16.86
N LEU A 65 -3.39 -0.08 16.22
CA LEU A 65 -2.98 0.58 14.98
C LEU A 65 -1.75 1.46 15.18
N TRP A 66 -1.68 2.22 16.27
CA TRP A 66 -0.50 2.99 16.65
C TRP A 66 0.74 2.08 16.73
N ASN A 67 0.61 0.93 17.40
CA ASN A 67 1.70 -0.02 17.57
C ASN A 67 2.20 -0.58 16.23
N GLN A 68 1.28 -0.92 15.32
CA GLN A 68 1.63 -1.38 13.96
C GLN A 68 2.36 -0.29 13.17
N VAL A 69 1.87 0.95 13.20
CA VAL A 69 2.54 2.08 12.55
C VAL A 69 3.94 2.26 13.12
N ALA A 70 4.11 2.26 14.44
CA ALA A 70 5.42 2.38 15.07
C ALA A 70 6.40 1.25 14.67
N GLU A 71 5.91 0.03 14.48
CA GLU A 71 6.71 -1.10 13.99
C GLU A 71 7.17 -0.91 12.55
N ILE A 72 6.24 -0.51 11.66
CA ILE A 72 6.54 -0.19 10.25
C ILE A 72 7.58 0.94 10.17
N GLU A 73 7.37 1.99 10.95
CA GLU A 73 8.26 3.15 11.02
C GLU A 73 9.67 2.79 11.50
N THR A 74 9.75 1.88 12.48
CA THR A 74 11.02 1.36 12.98
C THR A 74 11.72 0.49 11.92
N ALA A 75 10.97 -0.33 11.18
CA ALA A 75 11.50 -1.18 10.12
C ALA A 75 12.00 -0.39 8.90
N THR A 76 11.32 0.70 8.53
CA THR A 76 11.73 1.58 7.43
C THR A 76 12.85 2.55 7.83
N ASN A 77 13.12 2.68 9.14
CA ASN A 77 14.08 3.64 9.69
C ASN A 77 13.80 5.10 9.25
N MET A 78 12.53 5.41 8.96
CA MET A 78 12.08 6.73 8.52
C MET A 78 11.63 7.64 9.68
N THR A 79 11.89 7.24 10.93
CA THR A 79 11.52 8.00 12.14
C THR A 79 12.72 8.40 12.99
N SER A 80 12.50 9.45 13.80
CA SER A 80 13.46 9.92 14.78
C SER A 80 13.90 8.78 15.71
N PRO A 81 15.19 8.69 16.09
CA PRO A 81 15.69 7.67 17.02
C PRO A 81 14.94 7.62 18.35
N THR A 82 14.38 8.74 18.78
CA THR A 82 13.61 8.87 20.04
C THR A 82 12.24 8.22 20.00
N TRP A 83 11.70 7.94 18.80
CA TRP A 83 10.35 7.37 18.61
C TRP A 83 10.39 5.90 18.18
N LYS A 84 11.58 5.33 18.12
CA LYS A 84 11.76 3.92 17.78
C LYS A 84 11.27 3.05 18.92
N ARG A 85 10.52 2.02 18.56
CA ARG A 85 10.06 1.01 19.51
C ARG A 85 11.06 -0.14 19.53
N GLU A 86 11.20 -0.78 20.69
CA GLU A 86 11.83 -2.09 20.75
C GLU A 86 10.94 -3.11 20.03
N VAL A 87 11.39 -3.56 18.86
CA VAL A 87 10.72 -4.55 18.04
C VAL A 87 11.59 -5.80 18.01
N GLU A 88 10.95 -6.97 18.12
CA GLU A 88 11.63 -8.26 18.05
C GLU A 88 12.41 -8.41 16.72
N LEU A 89 13.64 -8.91 16.81
CA LEU A 89 14.56 -9.00 15.67
C LEU A 89 13.99 -9.81 14.50
N ASP A 90 13.24 -10.88 14.78
CA ASP A 90 12.64 -11.72 13.73
C ASP A 90 11.50 -11.00 13.02
N ARG A 91 10.72 -10.18 13.75
CA ARG A 91 9.69 -9.32 13.16
C ARG A 91 10.33 -8.23 12.29
N LEU A 92 11.41 -7.60 12.74
CA LEU A 92 12.17 -6.62 11.94
C LEU A 92 12.73 -7.24 10.65
N ARG A 93 13.29 -8.46 10.72
CA ARG A 93 13.76 -9.17 9.52
C ARG A 93 12.61 -9.48 8.56
N SER A 94 11.45 -9.89 9.07
CA SER A 94 10.27 -10.15 8.24
C SER A 94 9.78 -8.88 7.52
N LEU A 95 9.83 -7.73 8.19
CA LEU A 95 9.45 -6.44 7.63
C LEU A 95 10.53 -5.82 6.74
N SER A 96 11.77 -6.33 6.74
CA SER A 96 12.82 -5.88 5.81
C SER A 96 12.58 -6.34 4.37
N THR A 97 11.75 -7.37 4.17
CA THR A 97 11.43 -7.88 2.83
C THR A 97 10.41 -6.95 2.16
N SER A 98 10.75 -6.38 1.00
CA SER A 98 9.93 -5.32 0.37
C SER A 98 8.47 -5.71 0.11
N GLY A 99 8.20 -6.99 -0.20
CA GLY A 99 6.83 -7.47 -0.45
C GLY A 99 5.96 -7.56 0.82
N THR A 100 6.51 -8.06 1.92
CA THR A 100 5.78 -8.15 3.20
C THR A 100 5.57 -6.77 3.81
N LEU A 101 6.59 -5.91 3.76
CA LEU A 101 6.48 -4.52 4.19
C LEU A 101 5.36 -3.78 3.47
N LEU A 102 5.31 -3.89 2.14
CA LEU A 102 4.30 -3.19 1.34
C LEU A 102 2.89 -3.67 1.67
N ASN A 103 2.70 -4.97 1.87
CA ASN A 103 1.43 -5.55 2.26
C ASN A 103 0.98 -5.07 3.64
N GLU A 104 1.87 -5.09 4.63
CA GLU A 104 1.57 -4.62 6.00
C GLU A 104 1.26 -3.11 6.01
N VAL A 105 2.08 -2.31 5.36
CA VAL A 105 1.86 -0.86 5.20
C VAL A 105 0.49 -0.57 4.56
N HIS A 106 0.15 -1.29 3.50
CA HIS A 106 -1.14 -1.11 2.83
C HIS A 106 -2.31 -1.58 3.70
N ALA A 107 -2.19 -2.73 4.37
CA ALA A 107 -3.22 -3.25 5.27
C ALA A 107 -3.48 -2.28 6.42
N THR A 108 -2.45 -1.80 7.12
CA THR A 108 -2.58 -0.81 8.19
C THR A 108 -3.18 0.51 7.68
N HIS A 109 -2.84 0.97 6.47
CA HIS A 109 -3.45 2.17 5.88
C HIS A 109 -4.96 2.00 5.61
N VAL A 110 -5.37 0.82 5.12
CA VAL A 110 -6.79 0.49 4.91
C VAL A 110 -7.53 0.44 6.25
N GLU A 111 -6.94 -0.18 7.28
CA GLU A 111 -7.53 -0.21 8.61
C GLU A 111 -7.66 1.20 9.23
N LEU A 112 -6.63 2.05 9.10
CA LEU A 112 -6.70 3.45 9.53
C LEU A 112 -7.81 4.22 8.81
N SER A 113 -8.00 3.97 7.52
CA SER A 113 -9.09 4.59 6.74
C SER A 113 -10.46 4.08 7.18
N HIS A 114 -10.57 2.80 7.55
CA HIS A 114 -11.78 2.27 8.17
C HIS A 114 -12.03 2.93 9.53
N SER A 115 -11.00 3.11 10.35
CA SER A 115 -11.10 3.71 11.68
C SER A 115 -11.62 5.14 11.66
N ASP A 116 -11.18 5.94 10.68
CA ASP A 116 -11.68 7.30 10.43
C ASP A 116 -13.19 7.29 10.14
N THR A 117 -13.66 6.35 9.32
CA THR A 117 -15.10 6.23 9.02
C THR A 117 -15.91 5.87 10.28
N VAL A 118 -15.41 4.92 11.06
CA VAL A 118 -16.07 4.45 12.30
C VAL A 118 -16.11 5.57 13.35
N LEU A 119 -15.03 6.32 13.53
CA LEU A 119 -15.00 7.42 14.49
C LEU A 119 -15.85 8.62 14.04
N ARG A 120 -15.88 8.95 12.75
CA ARG A 120 -16.82 9.96 12.24
C ARG A 120 -18.27 9.59 12.54
N PHE A 121 -18.63 8.31 12.44
CA PHE A 121 -19.94 7.84 12.89
C PHE A 121 -20.12 8.03 14.40
N GLY A 122 -19.13 7.65 15.21
CA GLY A 122 -19.13 7.87 16.66
C GLY A 122 -19.35 9.34 17.06
N LEU A 123 -18.63 10.26 16.42
CA LEU A 123 -18.77 11.70 16.62
C LEU A 123 -20.18 12.21 16.29
N LYS A 124 -20.73 11.77 15.15
CA LYS A 124 -22.11 12.11 14.75
C LYS A 124 -23.12 11.56 15.75
N MET A 125 -22.93 10.32 16.20
CA MET A 125 -23.78 9.68 17.20
C MET A 125 -23.75 10.44 18.54
N GLY A 126 -22.56 10.84 19.01
CA GLY A 126 -22.41 11.61 20.25
C GLY A 126 -23.12 12.97 20.18
N ARG A 127 -22.99 13.69 19.06
CA ARG A 127 -23.71 14.96 18.82
C ARG A 127 -25.22 14.74 18.77
N TYR A 128 -25.67 13.73 18.03
CA TYR A 128 -27.08 13.35 17.96
C TYR A 128 -27.65 12.99 19.34
N CYS A 129 -26.89 12.29 20.19
CA CYS A 129 -27.34 11.97 21.54
C CYS A 129 -27.51 13.22 22.42
N LEU A 130 -26.67 14.25 22.25
CA LEU A 130 -26.83 15.53 22.94
C LEU A 130 -28.10 16.25 22.49
N ASP A 131 -28.34 16.30 21.18
CA ASP A 131 -29.56 16.90 20.62
C ASP A 131 -30.81 16.13 21.08
N LEU A 132 -30.73 14.79 21.15
CA LEU A 132 -31.80 13.91 21.61
C LEU A 132 -32.14 14.13 23.10
N VAL A 133 -31.16 14.48 23.94
CA VAL A 133 -31.45 14.85 25.34
C VAL A 133 -32.29 16.13 25.38
N ALA A 134 -31.98 17.13 24.55
CA ALA A 134 -32.76 18.36 24.48
C ALA A 134 -34.17 18.10 23.90
N GLU A 135 -34.27 17.31 22.83
CA GLU A 135 -35.56 16.96 22.21
C GLU A 135 -36.46 16.14 23.15
N ALA A 136 -35.87 15.19 23.90
CA ALA A 136 -36.60 14.39 24.87
C ALA A 136 -37.19 15.25 26.00
N GLU A 137 -36.43 16.22 26.51
CA GLU A 137 -36.92 17.14 27.53
C GLU A 137 -38.00 18.10 26.99
N ASN A 138 -37.86 18.59 25.75
CA ASN A 138 -38.89 19.43 25.12
C ASN A 138 -40.20 18.67 24.96
N LYS A 139 -40.16 17.44 24.42
CA LYS A 139 -41.37 16.60 24.30
C LYS A 139 -41.99 16.26 25.64
N ARG A 140 -41.18 16.10 26.68
CA ARG A 140 -41.64 15.85 28.05
C ARG A 140 -42.44 17.04 28.58
N GLN A 141 -41.97 18.27 28.32
CA GLN A 141 -42.69 19.50 28.64
C GLN A 141 -43.99 19.63 27.83
N ASP A 142 -43.95 19.35 26.53
CA ASP A 142 -45.12 19.43 25.64
C ASP A 142 -46.25 18.48 26.08
N LEU A 143 -45.88 17.33 26.66
CA LEU A 143 -46.81 16.35 27.20
C LEU A 143 -47.26 16.66 28.64
N GLY A 144 -46.81 17.77 29.23
CA GLY A 144 -47.19 18.22 30.58
C GLY A 144 -46.54 17.46 31.73
N PHE A 145 -45.45 16.72 31.47
CA PHE A 145 -44.69 16.04 32.53
C PHE A 145 -43.63 16.97 33.13
N ASP A 146 -43.33 16.78 34.42
CA ASP A 146 -42.24 17.49 35.09
C ASP A 146 -40.90 17.25 34.41
N THR A 147 -40.13 18.31 34.20
CA THR A 147 -38.78 18.25 33.62
C THR A 147 -37.83 17.48 34.52
N LEU A 148 -36.78 16.91 33.92
CA LEU A 148 -35.73 16.29 34.71
C LEU A 148 -35.04 17.37 35.58
N PRO A 149 -34.71 17.08 36.86
CA PRO A 149 -33.92 17.98 37.67
C PRO A 149 -32.63 18.38 36.94
N VAL A 150 -32.28 19.67 36.99
CA VAL A 150 -31.16 20.26 36.23
C VAL A 150 -29.88 19.44 36.39
N TRP A 151 -29.57 18.98 37.60
CA TRP A 151 -28.36 18.21 37.89
C TRP A 151 -28.31 16.86 37.17
N TYR A 152 -29.42 16.13 37.04
CA TYR A 152 -29.48 14.87 36.31
C TYR A 152 -29.30 15.09 34.80
N LYS A 153 -29.95 16.13 34.26
CA LYS A 153 -29.80 16.52 32.86
C LYS A 153 -28.36 16.90 32.55
N SER A 154 -27.77 17.79 33.35
CA SER A 154 -26.38 18.22 33.21
C SER A 154 -25.40 17.05 33.37
N ALA A 155 -25.65 16.12 34.30
CA ALA A 155 -24.82 14.93 34.46
C ALA A 155 -24.86 14.01 33.23
N LEU A 156 -26.04 13.80 32.64
CA LEU A 156 -26.17 13.01 31.41
C LEU A 156 -25.48 13.69 30.22
N GLU A 157 -25.72 14.98 30.02
CA GLU A 157 -25.03 15.75 28.97
C GLU A 157 -23.52 15.75 29.15
N ALA A 158 -23.02 15.87 30.39
CA ALA A 158 -21.59 15.85 30.69
C ALA A 158 -20.94 14.52 30.27
N ARG A 159 -21.63 13.39 30.44
CA ARG A 159 -21.12 12.07 30.01
C ARG A 159 -21.01 11.96 28.50
N PHE A 160 -22.03 12.41 27.77
CA PHE A 160 -21.99 12.45 26.31
C PHE A 160 -20.90 13.40 25.80
N LYS A 161 -20.80 14.61 26.37
CA LYS A 161 -19.75 15.59 26.04
C LYS A 161 -18.36 15.03 26.31
N TYR A 162 -18.14 14.41 27.46
CA TYR A 162 -16.86 13.79 27.80
C TYR A 162 -16.46 12.72 26.78
N THR A 163 -17.36 11.78 26.49
CA THR A 163 -17.10 10.70 25.52
C THR A 163 -16.91 11.24 24.10
N LEU A 164 -17.64 12.30 23.72
CA LEU A 164 -17.47 12.99 22.45
C LEU A 164 -16.08 13.62 22.32
N THR A 165 -15.63 14.38 23.32
CA THR A 165 -14.29 14.98 23.33
C THR A 165 -13.19 13.92 23.29
N GLN A 166 -13.39 12.79 23.97
CA GLN A 166 -12.50 11.64 23.87
C GLN A 166 -12.43 11.06 22.45
N CYS A 167 -13.57 10.95 21.76
CA CYS A 167 -13.62 10.51 20.37
C CYS A 167 -12.97 11.53 19.42
N GLU A 168 -13.12 12.84 19.66
CA GLU A 168 -12.49 13.89 18.86
C GLU A 168 -10.96 13.79 18.97
N SER A 169 -10.43 13.71 20.20
CA SER A 169 -9.00 13.52 20.41
C SER A 169 -8.46 12.23 19.77
N LEU A 170 -9.23 11.14 19.81
CA LEU A 170 -8.84 9.89 19.19
C LEU A 170 -8.84 9.99 17.66
N SER A 171 -9.83 10.67 17.09
CA SER A 171 -9.94 10.93 15.65
C SER A 171 -8.76 11.75 15.14
N ASP A 172 -8.37 12.79 15.86
CA ASP A 172 -7.23 13.64 15.49
C ASP A 172 -5.92 12.85 15.46
N LYS A 173 -5.70 11.99 16.47
CA LYS A 173 -4.53 11.10 16.53
C LYS A 173 -4.50 10.09 15.38
N LEU A 174 -5.62 9.46 15.06
CA LEU A 174 -5.68 8.51 13.95
C LEU A 174 -5.50 9.19 12.60
N LEU A 175 -5.98 10.43 12.44
CA LEU A 175 -5.75 11.23 11.24
C LEU A 175 -4.26 11.57 11.08
N GLU A 176 -3.58 11.93 12.16
CA GLU A 176 -2.13 12.16 12.17
C GLU A 176 -1.36 10.88 11.76
N LEU A 177 -1.69 9.73 12.36
CA LEU A 177 -1.08 8.44 12.00
C LEU A 177 -1.33 8.07 10.53
N LYS A 178 -2.55 8.29 10.04
CA LYS A 178 -2.91 8.05 8.63
C LYS A 178 -2.07 8.92 7.69
N ASN A 179 -1.93 10.20 8.00
CA ASN A 179 -1.14 11.13 7.19
C ASN A 179 0.35 10.75 7.19
N ARG A 180 0.90 10.36 8.35
CA ARG A 180 2.28 9.86 8.46
C ARG A 180 2.50 8.61 7.62
N LEU A 181 1.63 7.61 7.74
CA LEU A 181 1.75 6.38 6.97
C LEU A 181 1.60 6.63 5.47
N SER A 182 0.68 7.53 5.06
CA SER A 182 0.52 7.94 3.67
C SER A 182 1.79 8.58 3.10
N GLY A 183 2.46 9.45 3.87
CA GLY A 183 3.74 10.04 3.47
C GLY A 183 4.84 9.00 3.31
N GLN A 184 4.89 8.00 4.19
CA GLN A 184 5.88 6.92 4.09
C GLN A 184 5.63 6.00 2.91
N ILE A 185 4.37 5.73 2.57
CA ILE A 185 3.99 4.99 1.37
C ILE A 185 4.55 5.70 0.13
N GLU A 186 4.32 7.01 0.01
CA GLU A 186 4.77 7.81 -1.13
C GLU A 186 6.30 7.80 -1.26
N VAL A 187 7.01 8.06 -0.16
CA VAL A 187 8.48 8.02 -0.14
C VAL A 187 9.00 6.63 -0.52
N SER A 188 8.40 5.57 0.02
CA SER A 188 8.80 4.19 -0.27
C SER A 188 8.60 3.84 -1.74
N TYR A 189 7.47 4.22 -2.35
CA TYR A 189 7.23 4.02 -3.78
C TYR A 189 8.24 4.79 -4.64
N ASN A 190 8.52 6.04 -4.31
CA ASN A 190 9.50 6.84 -5.04
C ASN A 190 10.92 6.23 -4.96
N LEU A 191 11.34 5.75 -3.79
CA LEU A 191 12.63 5.08 -3.61
C LEU A 191 12.70 3.75 -4.39
N ILE A 192 11.63 2.95 -4.37
CA ILE A 192 11.55 1.71 -5.14
C ILE A 192 11.64 2.00 -6.64
N ALA A 193 10.90 2.99 -7.14
CA ALA A 193 10.94 3.39 -8.54
C ALA A 193 12.34 3.86 -8.97
N GLN A 194 13.01 4.68 -8.16
CA GLN A 194 14.39 5.10 -8.41
C GLN A 194 15.36 3.92 -8.45
N LYS A 195 15.26 2.99 -7.49
CA LYS A 195 16.09 1.79 -7.46
C LYS A 195 15.87 0.93 -8.71
N ASN A 196 14.63 0.72 -9.14
CA ASN A 196 14.33 -0.04 -10.35
C ASN A 196 14.90 0.63 -11.60
N SER A 197 14.83 1.96 -11.70
CA SER A 197 15.45 2.72 -12.80
C SER A 197 16.97 2.56 -12.82
N LEU A 198 17.64 2.63 -11.67
CA LEU A 198 19.08 2.41 -11.58
C LEU A 198 19.48 0.97 -11.95
N VAL A 199 18.70 -0.03 -11.51
CA VAL A 199 18.91 -1.44 -11.88
C VAL A 199 18.75 -1.62 -13.39
N ASN A 200 17.70 -1.05 -13.99
CA ASN A 200 17.47 -1.10 -15.42
C ASN A 200 18.59 -0.43 -16.22
N LEU A 201 19.10 0.71 -15.75
CA LEU A 201 20.27 1.37 -16.36
C LEU A 201 21.51 0.49 -16.26
N ALA A 202 21.77 -0.14 -15.12
CA ALA A 202 22.90 -1.05 -14.95
C ALA A 202 22.78 -2.29 -15.85
N VAL A 203 21.57 -2.84 -16.01
CA VAL A 203 21.29 -3.94 -16.94
C VAL A 203 21.51 -3.49 -18.39
N ALA A 204 21.00 -2.33 -18.78
CA ALA A 204 21.20 -1.76 -20.12
C ALA A 204 22.69 -1.53 -20.42
N GLN A 205 23.47 -1.06 -19.44
CA GLN A 205 24.91 -0.88 -19.60
C GLN A 205 25.64 -2.22 -19.77
N LYS A 206 25.26 -3.24 -18.99
CA LYS A 206 25.80 -4.60 -19.16
C LYS A 206 25.42 -5.20 -20.52
N GLN A 207 24.18 -5.01 -20.96
CA GLN A 207 23.69 -5.46 -22.26
C GLN A 207 24.37 -4.72 -23.42
N ALA A 208 24.68 -3.43 -23.27
CA ALA A 208 25.43 -2.66 -24.26
C ALA A 208 26.87 -3.19 -24.41
N ASN A 209 27.50 -3.57 -23.30
CA ASN A 209 28.82 -4.22 -23.34
C ASN A 209 28.74 -5.61 -23.98
N ASP A 210 27.74 -6.40 -23.62
CA ASP A 210 27.54 -7.72 -24.22
C ASP A 210 27.26 -7.62 -25.74
N SER A 211 26.51 -6.60 -26.16
CA SER A 211 26.29 -6.29 -27.57
C SER A 211 27.59 -6.02 -28.33
N ARG A 212 28.63 -5.48 -27.69
CA ARG A 212 29.96 -5.31 -28.32
C ARG A 212 30.64 -6.65 -28.53
N THR A 213 30.56 -7.54 -27.55
CA THR A 213 31.08 -8.91 -27.65
C THR A 213 30.38 -9.70 -28.75
N VAL A 214 29.04 -9.65 -28.80
CA VAL A 214 28.25 -10.29 -29.85
C VAL A 214 28.62 -9.75 -31.24
N LYS A 215 28.77 -8.43 -31.38
CA LYS A 215 29.27 -7.82 -32.63
C LYS A 215 30.66 -8.32 -33.00
N ALA A 216 31.57 -8.47 -32.04
CA ALA A 216 32.93 -8.97 -32.31
C ALA A 216 32.92 -10.45 -32.76
N ILE A 217 32.13 -11.30 -32.12
CA ILE A 217 31.96 -12.71 -32.53
C ILE A 217 31.36 -12.77 -33.93
N ALA A 218 30.32 -11.99 -34.23
CA ALA A 218 29.72 -11.94 -35.55
C ALA A 218 30.75 -11.53 -36.62
N VAL A 219 31.56 -10.51 -36.36
CA VAL A 219 32.65 -10.09 -37.27
C VAL A 219 33.68 -11.22 -37.46
N LEU A 220 34.07 -11.92 -36.39
CA LEU A 220 35.01 -13.04 -36.48
C LEU A 220 34.45 -14.18 -37.34
N THR A 221 33.17 -14.53 -37.18
CA THR A 221 32.50 -15.56 -37.99
C THR A 221 32.41 -15.16 -39.46
N LEU A 222 32.10 -13.89 -39.76
CA LEU A 222 32.05 -13.37 -41.13
C LEU A 222 33.40 -13.41 -41.85
N ILE A 223 34.52 -13.33 -41.12
CA ILE A 223 35.88 -13.47 -41.69
C ILE A 223 36.24 -14.96 -41.87
N CYS A 224 35.88 -15.83 -40.92
CA CYS A 224 36.28 -17.24 -40.95
C CYS A 224 35.48 -18.08 -41.94
N LEU A 225 34.19 -17.80 -42.12
CA LEU A 225 33.30 -18.50 -43.06
C LEU A 225 33.82 -18.53 -44.51
N PRO A 226 34.17 -17.38 -45.15
CA PRO A 226 34.67 -17.38 -46.53
C PRO A 226 36.02 -18.07 -46.67
N SER A 227 36.92 -17.90 -45.69
CA SER A 227 38.22 -18.60 -45.66
C SER A 227 38.04 -20.13 -45.61
N THR A 228 37.11 -20.60 -44.79
CA THR A 228 36.80 -22.03 -44.65
C THR A 228 36.17 -22.60 -45.93
N LEU A 229 35.30 -21.82 -46.60
CA LEU A 229 34.70 -22.19 -47.89
C LEU A 229 35.77 -22.33 -48.99
N VAL A 230 36.71 -21.39 -49.07
CA VAL A 230 37.81 -21.46 -50.04
C VAL A 230 38.72 -22.67 -49.75
N ALA A 231 39.05 -22.91 -48.48
CA ALA A 231 39.84 -24.06 -48.07
C ALA A 231 39.17 -25.40 -48.42
N THR A 232 37.86 -25.51 -48.21
CA THR A 232 37.09 -26.73 -48.56
C THR A 232 36.97 -26.94 -50.06
N LEU A 233 36.72 -25.89 -50.86
CA LEU A 233 36.72 -25.98 -52.33
C LEU A 233 38.07 -26.42 -52.89
N TRP A 234 39.17 -25.99 -52.26
CA TRP A 234 40.52 -26.39 -52.62
C TRP A 234 40.83 -27.84 -52.23
N ALA A 235 40.46 -28.24 -51.02
CA ALA A 235 40.63 -29.62 -50.52
C ALA A 235 39.80 -30.63 -51.34
N ALA A 236 38.62 -30.23 -51.83
CA ALA A 236 37.77 -31.03 -52.71
C ALA A 236 38.33 -31.17 -54.15
N GLY A 237 39.45 -30.52 -54.47
CA GLY A 237 40.14 -30.68 -55.76
C GLY A 237 39.42 -30.04 -56.96
N LEU A 238 38.45 -29.15 -56.70
CA LEU A 238 37.66 -28.46 -57.74
C LEU A 238 38.49 -27.47 -58.57
N PHE A 239 39.64 -27.01 -58.04
CA PHE A 239 40.60 -26.17 -58.77
C PHE A 239 41.96 -26.87 -58.84
N ARG A 240 42.37 -27.33 -60.03
CA ARG A 240 43.75 -27.77 -60.32
C ARG A 240 44.42 -26.69 -61.17
N LEU A 241 45.25 -25.86 -60.55
CA LEU A 241 46.09 -24.87 -61.22
C LEU A 241 47.54 -25.37 -61.19
N GLU A 242 48.14 -25.53 -62.38
CA GLU A 242 49.53 -25.96 -62.54
C GLU A 242 50.52 -24.82 -62.25
N GLY A 243 51.58 -25.12 -61.47
CA GLY A 243 52.75 -24.25 -61.28
C GLY A 243 52.82 -23.48 -59.96
N SER A 244 54.02 -22.98 -59.65
CA SER A 244 54.45 -22.31 -58.40
C SER A 244 53.68 -21.05 -57.97
N LYS A 245 52.63 -20.67 -58.71
CA LYS A 245 51.71 -19.55 -58.46
C LYS A 245 50.47 -19.91 -57.63
N ASN A 246 50.29 -21.18 -57.30
CA ASN A 246 49.08 -21.70 -56.67
C ASN A 246 48.73 -21.02 -55.32
N TRP A 247 49.74 -20.73 -54.50
CA TRP A 247 49.54 -20.08 -53.20
C TRP A 247 49.11 -18.61 -53.32
N GLN A 248 49.49 -17.92 -54.40
CA GLN A 248 49.11 -16.52 -54.64
C GLN A 248 47.63 -16.40 -55.01
N VAL A 249 47.11 -17.35 -55.79
CA VAL A 249 45.70 -17.39 -56.19
C VAL A 249 44.81 -17.69 -54.98
N PHE A 250 45.22 -18.61 -54.10
CA PHE A 250 44.51 -18.88 -52.84
C PHE A 250 44.40 -17.62 -51.96
N ILE A 251 45.51 -16.90 -51.76
CA ILE A 251 45.52 -15.66 -50.98
C ILE A 251 44.68 -14.58 -51.67
N ALA A 252 44.80 -14.41 -52.99
CA ALA A 252 44.05 -13.41 -53.73
C ALA A 252 42.54 -13.65 -53.67
N VAL A 253 42.08 -14.90 -53.84
CA VAL A 253 40.65 -15.26 -53.78
C VAL A 253 40.12 -15.11 -52.35
N SER A 254 40.87 -15.56 -51.34
CA SER A 254 40.48 -15.39 -49.93
C SER A 254 40.40 -13.91 -49.53
N LEU A 255 41.35 -13.08 -49.96
CA LEU A 255 41.36 -11.65 -49.68
C LEU A 255 40.19 -10.94 -50.40
N ALA A 256 39.95 -11.25 -51.67
CA ALA A 256 38.84 -10.69 -52.45
C ALA A 256 37.49 -11.03 -51.81
N LEU A 257 37.29 -12.28 -51.39
CA LEU A 257 36.05 -12.71 -50.75
C LEU A 257 35.84 -12.03 -49.38
N THR A 258 36.92 -11.85 -48.61
CA THR A 258 36.87 -11.10 -47.35
C THR A 258 36.49 -9.63 -47.58
N LEU A 259 37.02 -9.02 -48.64
CA LEU A 259 36.72 -7.63 -49.02
C LEU A 259 35.27 -7.47 -49.47
N VAL A 260 34.72 -8.44 -50.20
CA VAL A 260 33.29 -8.48 -50.58
C VAL A 260 32.39 -8.57 -49.34
N VAL A 261 32.70 -9.46 -48.39
CA VAL A 261 31.92 -9.59 -47.15
C VAL A 261 31.95 -8.30 -46.33
N LEU A 262 33.11 -7.64 -46.22
CA LEU A 262 33.24 -6.35 -45.55
C LEU A 262 32.48 -5.22 -46.26
N LEU A 263 32.49 -5.20 -47.61
CA LEU A 263 31.72 -4.24 -48.40
C LEU A 263 30.22 -4.45 -48.23
N CYS A 264 29.74 -5.70 -48.30
CA CYS A 264 28.34 -6.04 -48.04
C CYS A 264 27.91 -5.61 -46.63
N TRP A 265 28.76 -5.83 -45.62
CA TRP A 265 28.50 -5.36 -44.25
C TRP A 265 28.43 -3.83 -44.16
N ARG A 266 29.41 -3.12 -44.74
CA ARG A 266 29.43 -1.64 -44.78
C ARG A 266 28.19 -1.08 -45.46
N LEU A 267 27.80 -1.65 -46.61
CA LEU A 267 26.59 -1.25 -47.33
C LEU A 267 25.33 -1.54 -46.51
N TYR A 268 25.25 -2.70 -45.86
CA TYR A 268 24.13 -3.05 -44.99
C TYR A 268 23.97 -2.06 -43.83
N VAL A 269 25.07 -1.70 -43.13
CA VAL A 269 25.03 -0.72 -42.04
C VAL A 269 24.55 0.64 -42.53
N LEU A 270 25.14 1.15 -43.62
CA LEU A 270 24.78 2.44 -44.21
C LEU A 270 23.32 2.51 -44.66
N VAL A 271 22.80 1.41 -45.21
CA VAL A 271 21.39 1.32 -45.59
C VAL A 271 20.51 1.25 -44.33
N SER A 272 20.86 0.41 -43.35
CA SER A 272 20.07 0.22 -42.13
C SER A 272 19.94 1.49 -41.28
N GLU A 273 20.97 2.33 -41.22
CA GLU A 273 20.93 3.61 -40.50
C GLU A 273 19.97 4.59 -41.20
N ARG A 274 19.96 4.63 -42.53
CA ARG A 274 19.01 5.46 -43.31
C ARG A 274 17.55 5.07 -43.15
N TRP A 275 17.25 3.78 -42.95
CA TRP A 275 15.87 3.33 -42.70
C TRP A 275 15.39 3.62 -41.27
N LYS A 276 16.30 3.76 -40.30
CA LYS A 276 15.97 4.06 -38.90
C LYS A 276 15.66 5.55 -38.65
N GLU A 277 16.00 6.41 -39.61
CA GLU A 277 15.76 7.86 -39.59
C GLU A 277 14.44 8.27 -40.26
N SER A 278 13.61 7.32 -40.70
CA SER A 278 12.21 7.62 -41.05
C SER A 278 11.39 7.71 -39.75
N PRO A 279 10.91 8.90 -39.36
CA PRO A 279 10.17 9.10 -38.12
C PRO A 279 8.85 8.33 -38.17
N ASP A 280 8.60 7.59 -37.10
CA ASP A 280 7.30 7.28 -36.50
C ASP A 280 6.08 7.79 -37.28
N ILE A 281 5.40 6.87 -37.98
CA ILE A 281 3.99 7.01 -38.32
C ILE A 281 3.18 6.40 -37.15
N ASP A 282 3.46 6.82 -35.91
CA ASP A 282 2.72 6.40 -34.69
C ASP A 282 1.97 7.57 -34.04
N HIS A 283 1.73 8.66 -34.79
CA HIS A 283 0.85 9.77 -34.36
C HIS A 283 -0.58 9.71 -34.91
N LEU A 284 -1.05 8.56 -35.42
CA LEU A 284 -2.38 8.45 -36.05
C LEU A 284 -3.37 7.47 -35.39
N PHE A 285 -3.09 7.00 -34.18
CA PHE A 285 -4.06 6.21 -33.40
C PHE A 285 -4.12 6.61 -31.92
N ILE A 286 -4.41 7.89 -31.65
CA ILE A 286 -5.17 8.27 -30.45
C ILE A 286 -6.12 9.41 -30.85
N ALA A 287 -7.33 9.01 -31.25
CA ALA A 287 -8.55 9.81 -31.18
C ALA A 287 -9.58 8.99 -30.41
#